data_AF-F2Q7Z1-F1
#
_entry.id   AF-F2Q7Z1-F1
#
_cell.length_a   1.000
_cell.length_b   1.000
_cell.length_c   1.000
_cell.angle_alpha   90.00
_cell.angle_beta   90.00
_cell.angle_gamma   90.00
#
_symmetry.space_group_name_H-M   'P 1'
#
loop_
_entity.id
_entity.type
_entity.pdbx_description
1 polymer ?
#
loop_
_entity_poly.entity_id
_entity_poly.type
_entity_poly.pdbx_seq_one_letter_code
_entity_poly.pdbx_strand_id
1 'polypeptide(L)'
;MYPNIINLHLVGDSLDCGFFSGDIKKRNSLLDVNSNDKLIIVGHSDQYGYLEMSAERLEYILKELNLRQVGVIKLHSCYIGKANWMSEFKNELKDQRINFSYLCGPKGLYCYTPKYARKYKVLAGNISKNFKGTRYTLDNVDAYF
;
A
#
# COMPACT_ATOMS: atom_id res chain seq x y z
N MET A 1 4.75 15.25 6.30
CA MET A 1 6.02 14.52 6.02
C MET A 1 5.97 13.18 6.76
N TYR A 2 6.48 12.09 6.17
CA TYR A 2 6.49 10.77 6.81
C TYR A 2 7.80 10.58 7.57
N PRO A 3 7.79 10.16 8.85
CA PRO A 3 9.02 9.89 9.58
C PRO A 3 9.74 8.66 9.01
N ASN A 4 9.00 7.61 8.60
CA ASN A 4 9.58 6.42 7.98
C ASN A 4 8.86 6.00 6.68
N ILE A 5 9.63 5.49 5.74
CA ILE A 5 9.14 4.83 4.52
C ILE A 5 9.65 3.39 4.51
N ILE A 6 8.72 2.44 4.57
CA ILE A 6 8.98 1.00 4.55
C ILE A 6 8.72 0.51 3.12
N ASN A 7 9.64 -0.28 2.55
CA ASN A 7 9.38 -0.97 1.29
C ASN A 7 9.32 -2.48 1.56
N LEU A 8 8.25 -3.11 1.06
CA LEU A 8 8.02 -4.54 1.10
C LEU A 8 8.06 -5.01 -0.35
N HIS A 9 9.03 -5.83 -0.72
CA HIS A 9 9.09 -6.42 -2.06
C HIS A 9 8.50 -7.84 -1.99
N LEU A 10 7.55 -8.10 -2.87
CA LEU A 10 6.94 -9.41 -3.00
C LEU A 10 7.38 -9.98 -4.36
N VAL A 11 7.97 -11.17 -4.34
CA VAL A 11 8.49 -11.85 -5.54
C VAL A 11 7.88 -13.25 -5.59
N GLY A 12 6.74 -13.38 -6.29
CA GLY A 12 5.98 -14.65 -6.33
C GLY A 12 5.57 -15.12 -4.93
N ASP A 13 5.73 -16.42 -4.65
CA ASP A 13 5.52 -17.03 -3.32
C ASP A 13 6.67 -16.79 -2.32
N SER A 14 7.68 -16.01 -2.69
CA SER A 14 8.83 -15.70 -1.84
C SER A 14 8.80 -14.25 -1.33
N LEU A 15 9.05 -14.10 -0.03
CA LEU A 15 9.06 -12.83 0.70
C LEU A 15 10.49 -12.23 0.69
N ASP A 16 10.67 -11.04 0.12
CA ASP A 16 11.90 -10.27 0.28
C ASP A 16 11.59 -8.85 0.78
N CYS A 17 11.59 -8.65 2.10
CA CYS A 17 11.38 -7.31 2.69
C CYS A 17 12.69 -6.50 2.62
N GLY A 18 12.71 -5.37 1.90
CA GLY A 18 13.91 -4.51 1.78
C GLY A 18 13.60 -3.03 1.93
N PHE A 19 14.25 -2.32 2.85
CA PHE A 19 14.15 -0.86 3.02
C PHE A 19 15.16 -0.14 2.12
N PHE A 20 14.72 0.89 1.38
CA PHE A 20 15.63 1.91 0.83
C PHE A 20 15.49 3.22 1.62
N SER A 21 16.12 3.22 2.80
CA SER A 21 16.80 4.39 3.37
C SER A 21 17.95 3.87 4.24
N GLY A 22 19.19 3.96 3.75
CA GLY A 22 20.42 3.88 4.56
C GLY A 22 20.78 2.56 5.28
N ASP A 23 19.83 1.70 5.62
CA ASP A 23 20.07 0.48 6.41
C ASP A 23 19.10 -0.61 5.95
N ILE A 24 19.58 -1.52 5.10
CA ILE A 24 18.87 -2.75 4.76
C ILE A 24 18.97 -3.68 5.97
N LYS A 25 18.12 -3.47 6.98
CA LYS A 25 17.77 -4.52 7.94
C LYS A 25 16.62 -5.32 7.34
N LYS A 26 16.87 -6.59 6.99
CA LYS A 26 15.81 -7.58 6.80
C LYS A 26 14.95 -7.58 8.06
N ARG A 27 13.76 -6.98 7.99
CA ARG A 27 12.76 -7.08 9.04
C ARG A 27 11.79 -8.17 8.63
N ASN A 28 11.73 -9.23 9.41
CA ASN A 28 10.71 -10.28 9.28
C ASN A 28 9.37 -9.84 9.93
N SER A 29 9.23 -8.55 10.27
CA SER A 29 8.08 -8.04 11.04
C SER A 29 7.85 -6.53 10.83
N LEU A 30 6.59 -6.14 10.95
CA LEU A 30 6.01 -4.81 10.86
C LEU A 30 5.38 -4.37 12.19
N LEU A 31 5.76 -5.00 13.32
CA LEU A 31 5.26 -4.67 14.66
C LEU A 31 5.41 -3.19 15.04
N ASP A 32 6.52 -2.56 14.65
CA ASP A 32 6.83 -1.16 15.01
C ASP A 32 6.19 -0.12 14.06
N VAL A 33 5.52 -0.58 13.00
CA VAL A 33 4.87 0.31 12.03
C VAL A 33 3.66 0.99 12.68
N ASN A 34 3.54 2.30 12.47
CA ASN A 34 2.48 3.09 13.06
C ASN A 34 1.78 4.03 12.05
N SER A 35 0.74 4.70 12.52
CA SER A 35 -0.10 5.59 11.69
C SER A 35 0.62 6.81 11.10
N ASN A 36 1.88 7.08 11.46
CA ASN A 36 2.68 8.11 10.80
C ASN A 36 3.45 7.58 9.58
N ASP A 37 3.65 6.27 9.50
CA ASP A 37 4.54 5.67 8.52
C ASP A 37 3.85 5.44 7.18
N LYS A 38 4.67 5.25 6.15
CA LYS A 38 4.24 4.82 4.83
C LYS A 38 4.81 3.45 4.51
N LEU A 39 3.94 2.49 4.21
CA LEU A 39 4.29 1.20 3.65
C LEU A 39 4.12 1.24 2.13
N ILE A 40 5.18 0.89 1.42
CA ILE A 40 5.21 0.74 -0.04
C ILE A 40 5.35 -0.75 -0.33
N ILE A 41 4.40 -1.32 -1.06
CA ILE A 41 4.42 -2.73 -1.45
C ILE A 41 4.74 -2.80 -2.95
N VAL A 42 5.87 -3.41 -3.30
CA VAL A 42 6.42 -3.46 -4.67
C VAL A 42 6.29 -4.87 -5.23
N GLY A 43 5.70 -4.97 -6.42
CA GLY A 43 5.40 -6.24 -7.07
C GLY A 43 4.75 -6.00 -8.43
N HIS A 44 4.68 -7.04 -9.25
CA HIS A 44 3.97 -6.98 -10.53
C HIS A 44 2.47 -7.10 -10.32
N SER A 45 1.68 -6.42 -11.14
CA SER A 45 0.23 -6.55 -11.16
C SER A 45 -0.30 -6.22 -12.54
N ASP A 46 -1.56 -6.56 -12.73
CA ASP A 46 -2.41 -6.02 -13.78
C ASP A 46 -3.65 -5.36 -13.15
N GLN A 47 -4.73 -5.23 -13.93
CA GLN A 47 -5.98 -4.68 -13.45
C GLN A 47 -6.82 -5.68 -12.62
N TYR A 48 -6.49 -6.96 -12.63
CA TYR A 48 -7.24 -8.04 -11.97
C TYR A 48 -6.64 -8.44 -10.64
N GLY A 49 -5.33 -8.25 -10.43
CA GLY A 49 -4.73 -8.52 -9.14
C GLY A 49 -3.25 -8.22 -9.01
N TYR A 50 -2.75 -8.38 -7.79
CA TYR A 50 -1.35 -8.16 -7.44
C TYR A 50 -0.61 -9.49 -7.40
N LEU A 51 0.37 -9.72 -8.29
CA LEU A 51 1.09 -10.99 -8.42
C LEU A 51 0.17 -12.22 -8.54
N GLU A 52 -0.98 -12.07 -9.22
CA GLU A 52 -2.03 -13.11 -9.28
C GLU A 52 -2.61 -13.51 -7.90
N MET A 53 -2.28 -12.77 -6.83
CA MET A 53 -2.82 -12.97 -5.49
C MET A 53 -4.19 -12.31 -5.33
N SER A 54 -5.04 -12.97 -4.55
CA SER A 54 -6.26 -12.36 -4.03
C SER A 54 -5.93 -11.26 -3.02
N ALA A 55 -6.88 -10.35 -2.82
CA ALA A 55 -6.83 -9.35 -1.76
C ALA A 55 -6.59 -9.98 -0.37
N GLU A 56 -7.31 -11.06 -0.08
CA GLU A 56 -7.19 -11.84 1.16
C GLU A 56 -5.76 -12.38 1.35
N ARG A 57 -5.14 -12.92 0.30
CA ARG A 57 -3.78 -13.48 0.41
C ARG A 57 -2.76 -12.40 0.76
N LEU A 58 -2.85 -11.21 0.17
CA LEU A 58 -1.94 -10.11 0.52
C LEU A 58 -2.19 -9.62 1.95
N GLU A 59 -3.44 -9.51 2.38
CA GLU A 59 -3.78 -9.16 3.76
C GLU A 59 -3.16 -10.16 4.73
N TYR A 60 -3.33 -11.46 4.49
CA TYR A 60 -2.80 -12.52 5.34
C TYR A 60 -1.29 -12.38 5.52
N ILE A 61 -0.55 -12.09 4.44
CA ILE A 61 0.90 -11.84 4.50
C ILE A 61 1.23 -10.66 5.43
N LEU A 62 0.49 -9.55 5.34
CA LEU A 62 0.72 -8.38 6.19
C LEU A 62 0.43 -8.69 7.66
N LYS A 63 -0.58 -9.52 7.93
CA LYS A 63 -0.94 -9.99 9.26
C LYS A 63 0.12 -10.92 9.86
N GLU A 64 0.65 -11.86 9.09
CA GLU A 64 1.78 -12.72 9.48
C GLU A 64 3.04 -11.89 9.78
N LEU A 65 3.24 -10.81 9.02
CA LEU A 65 4.26 -9.80 9.32
C LEU A 65 3.89 -8.90 10.50
N ASN A 66 2.80 -9.15 11.22
CA ASN A 66 2.34 -8.41 12.39
C ASN A 66 2.01 -6.93 12.14
N LEU A 67 1.60 -6.57 10.93
CA LEU A 67 1.10 -5.22 10.65
C LEU A 67 -0.22 -5.00 11.37
N ARG A 68 -0.27 -4.02 12.27
CA ARG A 68 -1.50 -3.64 12.99
C ARG A 68 -2.04 -2.29 12.56
N GLN A 69 -1.14 -1.38 12.17
CA GLN A 69 -1.51 -0.05 11.74
C GLN A 69 -0.45 0.57 10.84
N VAL A 70 -0.86 1.48 9.97
CA VAL A 70 0.04 2.25 9.10
C VAL A 70 -0.64 3.52 8.61
N GLY A 71 0.10 4.60 8.39
CA GLY A 71 -0.51 5.82 7.84
C GLY A 71 -1.00 5.63 6.41
N VAL A 72 -0.08 5.23 5.54
CA VAL A 72 -0.35 5.08 4.10
C VAL A 72 0.16 3.75 3.60
N ILE A 73 -0.68 3.00 2.89
CA ILE A 73 -0.29 1.86 2.06
C ILE A 73 -0.25 2.31 0.60
N LYS A 74 0.88 2.08 -0.06
CA LYS A 74 1.08 2.42 -1.47
C LYS A 74 1.50 1.19 -2.26
N LEU A 75 0.67 0.81 -3.21
CA LEU A 75 0.95 -0.27 -4.16
C LEU A 75 1.79 0.28 -5.33
N HIS A 76 3.02 -0.18 -5.45
CA HIS A 76 3.91 0.05 -6.59
C HIS A 76 3.73 -1.11 -7.58
N SER A 77 2.62 -1.06 -8.32
CA SER A 77 2.18 -2.16 -9.16
C SER A 77 1.31 -1.64 -10.30
N CYS A 78 1.55 -2.07 -11.55
CA CYS A 78 0.88 -1.54 -12.75
C CYS A 78 -0.64 -1.76 -12.71
N TYR A 79 -1.42 -0.74 -13.06
CA TYR A 79 -2.88 -0.83 -13.26
C TYR A 79 -3.74 -1.27 -12.06
N ILE A 80 -3.15 -1.54 -10.89
CA ILE A 80 -3.88 -2.04 -9.71
C ILE A 80 -5.01 -1.12 -9.24
N GLY A 81 -4.91 0.19 -9.55
CA GLY A 81 -5.94 1.17 -9.24
C GLY A 81 -7.07 1.29 -10.27
N LYS A 82 -7.07 0.52 -11.36
CA LYS A 82 -8.12 0.59 -12.38
C LYS A 82 -9.42 -0.11 -11.97
N ALA A 83 -9.33 -1.23 -11.25
CA ALA A 83 -10.49 -2.08 -10.95
C ALA A 83 -10.85 -2.09 -9.45
N ASN A 84 -11.62 -3.11 -9.07
CA ASN A 84 -12.18 -3.29 -7.72
C ASN A 84 -11.22 -3.96 -6.74
N TRP A 85 -10.14 -4.58 -7.19
CA TRP A 85 -9.19 -5.28 -6.32
C TRP A 85 -8.70 -4.42 -5.15
N MET A 86 -8.39 -3.13 -5.38
CA MET A 86 -8.02 -2.21 -4.29
C MET A 86 -9.14 -1.96 -3.27
N SER A 87 -10.40 -1.98 -3.72
CA SER A 87 -11.56 -1.84 -2.85
C SER A 87 -11.79 -3.12 -2.04
N GLU A 88 -11.60 -4.29 -2.64
CA GLU A 88 -11.61 -5.59 -1.94
C GLU A 88 -10.52 -5.64 -0.89
N PHE A 89 -9.27 -5.32 -1.26
CA PHE A 89 -8.14 -5.28 -0.32
C PHE A 89 -8.35 -4.28 0.82
N LYS A 90 -8.96 -3.12 0.55
CA LYS A 90 -9.37 -2.17 1.60
C LYS A 90 -10.33 -2.83 2.60
N ASN A 91 -11.28 -3.63 2.13
CA ASN A 91 -12.26 -4.30 2.99
C ASN A 91 -11.58 -5.39 3.82
N GLU A 92 -10.74 -6.24 3.21
CA GLU A 92 -9.98 -7.27 3.93
C GLU A 92 -9.15 -6.69 5.08
N LEU A 93 -8.41 -5.60 4.82
CA LEU A 93 -7.65 -4.90 5.87
C LEU A 93 -8.54 -4.43 7.02
N LYS A 94 -9.73 -3.92 6.72
CA LYS A 94 -10.68 -3.44 7.74
C LYS A 94 -11.26 -4.59 8.56
N ASP A 95 -11.65 -5.68 7.89
CA ASP A 95 -12.28 -6.84 8.52
C ASP A 95 -11.28 -7.52 9.47
N GLN A 96 -10.00 -7.50 9.13
CA GLN A 96 -8.91 -8.02 9.96
C GLN A 96 -8.34 -6.99 10.94
N ARG A 97 -8.98 -5.81 11.07
CA ARG A 97 -8.63 -4.74 12.01
C ARG A 97 -7.22 -4.17 11.83
N ILE A 98 -6.68 -4.21 10.61
CA ILE A 98 -5.46 -3.49 10.25
C ILE A 98 -5.84 -2.03 10.00
N ASN A 99 -5.34 -1.11 10.84
CA ASN A 99 -5.71 0.29 10.77
C ASN A 99 -4.89 1.06 9.75
N PHE A 100 -5.54 1.81 8.85
CA PHE A 100 -4.82 2.67 7.92
C PHE A 100 -5.59 3.92 7.51
N SER A 101 -4.87 4.99 7.14
CA SER A 101 -5.50 6.24 6.72
C SER A 101 -5.78 6.26 5.23
N TYR A 102 -4.84 5.77 4.41
CA TYR A 102 -5.00 5.75 2.96
C TYR A 102 -4.39 4.51 2.32
N LEU A 103 -5.08 4.00 1.30
CA LEU A 103 -4.57 3.00 0.36
C LEU A 103 -4.50 3.64 -1.03
N CYS A 104 -3.38 3.49 -1.74
CA CYS A 104 -3.26 4.04 -3.09
C CYS A 104 -2.49 3.14 -4.06
N GLY A 105 -2.83 3.24 -5.34
CA GLY A 105 -2.21 2.48 -6.43
C GLY A 105 -2.42 3.17 -7.78
N PRO A 106 -1.53 2.98 -8.77
CA PRO A 106 -1.65 3.64 -10.06
C PRO A 106 -2.80 3.08 -10.90
N LYS A 107 -3.50 3.95 -11.64
CA LYS A 107 -4.50 3.58 -12.66
C LYS A 107 -3.86 3.24 -14.02
N GLY A 108 -2.54 3.16 -14.11
CA GLY A 108 -1.77 3.02 -15.35
C GLY A 108 -0.47 2.26 -15.16
N LEU A 109 0.40 2.25 -16.17
CA LEU A 109 1.73 1.65 -16.06
C LEU A 109 2.54 2.29 -14.93
N TYR A 110 3.19 1.43 -14.16
CA TYR A 110 4.16 1.82 -13.15
C TYR A 110 5.57 1.60 -13.70
N CYS A 111 6.22 2.65 -14.21
CA CYS A 111 7.67 2.69 -14.51
C CYS A 111 8.36 3.82 -13.73
N TYR A 112 9.52 3.58 -13.10
CA TYR A 112 10.26 4.55 -12.27
C TYR A 112 10.81 5.79 -13.04
N THR A 113 10.16 6.20 -14.13
CA THR A 113 10.56 7.33 -14.96
C THR A 113 9.63 8.53 -14.77
N PRO A 114 10.15 9.77 -14.73
CA PRO A 114 9.37 10.99 -14.51
C PRO A 114 8.29 11.29 -15.57
N LYS A 115 8.35 10.67 -16.75
CA LYS A 115 7.53 11.04 -17.92
C LYS A 115 6.06 10.65 -17.85
N TYR A 116 5.65 9.84 -16.88
CA TYR A 116 4.27 9.41 -16.75
C TYR A 116 3.65 10.04 -15.51
N ALA A 117 2.90 11.13 -15.70
CA ALA A 117 2.05 11.70 -14.66
C ALA A 117 0.94 10.67 -14.32
N ARG A 118 1.21 9.83 -13.32
CA ARG A 118 0.32 8.71 -12.98
C ARG A 118 -0.92 9.25 -12.27
N LYS A 119 -2.09 9.00 -12.86
CA LYS A 119 -3.36 9.04 -12.12
C LYS A 119 -3.33 7.88 -11.12
N TYR A 120 -3.49 8.20 -9.83
CA TYR A 120 -3.58 7.21 -8.77
C TYR A 120 -5.04 7.07 -8.34
N LYS A 121 -5.44 5.84 -7.97
CA LYS A 121 -6.62 5.63 -7.12
C LYS A 121 -6.19 5.82 -5.68
N VAL A 122 -6.94 6.61 -4.92
CA VAL A 122 -6.69 6.85 -3.49
C VAL A 122 -7.96 6.56 -2.72
N LEU A 123 -7.91 5.58 -1.83
CA LEU A 123 -9.02 5.17 -0.98
C LEU A 123 -8.73 5.56 0.46
N ALA A 124 -9.71 6.15 1.15
CA ALA A 124 -9.65 6.34 2.59
C ALA A 124 -9.77 4.99 3.32
N GLY A 125 -8.98 4.83 4.38
CA GLY A 125 -9.07 3.70 5.30
C GLY A 125 -9.99 3.98 6.48
N ASN A 126 -9.72 3.35 7.61
CA ASN A 126 -10.54 3.38 8.83
C ASN A 126 -10.02 4.33 9.92
N ILE A 127 -8.88 5.01 9.71
CA ILE A 127 -8.38 6.06 10.62
C ILE A 127 -8.26 7.40 9.89
N SER A 128 -8.82 8.46 10.48
CA SER A 128 -8.73 9.80 9.90
C SER A 128 -7.41 10.47 10.23
N LYS A 129 -6.65 10.86 9.20
CA LYS A 129 -5.38 11.59 9.35
C LYS A 129 -5.08 12.38 8.09
N ASN A 130 -4.53 13.58 8.23
CA ASN A 130 -4.08 14.38 7.09
C ASN A 130 -2.56 14.47 7.05
N PHE A 131 -1.96 14.08 5.93
CA PHE A 131 -0.53 14.23 5.69
C PHE A 131 -0.30 15.52 4.89
N LYS A 132 -0.24 16.67 5.58
CA LYS A 132 -0.02 17.99 4.97
C LYS A 132 1.18 17.99 4.01
N GLY A 133 1.04 18.69 2.89
CA GLY A 133 2.05 18.75 1.81
C GLY A 133 2.12 17.49 0.94
N THR A 134 1.11 16.61 1.01
CA THR A 134 1.02 15.39 0.20
C THR A 134 -0.39 15.23 -0.36
N ARG A 135 -0.60 14.24 -1.23
CA ARG A 135 -1.94 13.87 -1.77
C ARG A 135 -2.85 13.14 -0.79
N TYR A 136 -2.37 12.81 0.41
CA TYR A 136 -3.09 11.98 1.38
C TYR A 136 -3.77 12.89 2.39
N THR A 137 -4.84 13.52 1.90
CA THR A 137 -5.74 14.39 2.65
C THR A 137 -7.17 13.96 2.32
N LEU A 138 -8.11 14.21 3.24
CA LEU A 138 -9.52 13.86 3.03
C LEU A 138 -10.10 14.45 1.73
N ASP A 139 -9.64 15.65 1.35
CA ASP A 139 -10.07 16.35 0.13
C ASP A 139 -9.60 15.71 -1.19
N ASN A 140 -8.68 14.75 -1.12
CA ASN A 140 -8.04 14.11 -2.29
C ASN A 140 -8.31 12.60 -2.37
N VAL A 141 -9.38 12.13 -1.71
CA VAL A 141 -9.83 10.74 -1.77
C VAL A 141 -10.73 10.57 -2.98
N ASP A 142 -10.52 9.49 -3.75
CA ASP A 142 -11.48 9.09 -4.77
C ASP A 142 -12.76 8.64 -4.06
N ALA A 143 -13.76 9.52 -4.02
CA ALA A 143 -15.09 9.20 -3.54
C ALA A 143 -15.76 8.27 -4.55
N TYR A 144 -15.75 6.97 -4.27
CA TYR A 144 -16.67 6.04 -4.91
C TYR A 144 -17.74 5.67 -3.87
N PHE A 145 -18.95 6.16 -4.13
CA PHE A 145 -20.20 5.59 -3.64
C PHE A 145 -20.34 4.15 -4.10
#